data_AF-A0AB34GV39-F1
#
_entry.id   AF-A0AB34GV39-F1
#
_cell.length_a   1.000
_cell.length_b   1.000
_cell.length_c   1.000
_cell.angle_alpha   90.00
_cell.angle_beta   90.00
_cell.angle_gamma   90.00
#
_symmetry.space_group_name_H-M   'P 1'
#
loop_
_entity.id
_entity.type
_entity.pdbx_description
1 polymer ?
#
loop_
_entity_poly.entity_id
_entity_poly.type
_entity_poly.pdbx_seq_one_letter_code
_entity_poly.pdbx_strand_id
1 'polypeptide(L)'
;MLSTGRTVTISPFSGRMDISPQGKGQLDFYVTITKQDILLSMANLVRLHQALFPPSKTIMESLYHRGFDDTIKFLLKESWFEYNA
;
A
#
# COMPACT_ATOMS: atom_id res chain seq x y z
N MET A 1 18.12 -0.35 27.22
CA MET A 1 17.03 -0.69 26.29
C MET A 1 17.51 -0.34 24.90
N LEU A 2 17.66 -1.30 23.99
CA LEU A 2 17.93 -1.01 22.59
C LEU A 2 16.78 -0.15 22.06
N SER A 3 17.08 1.00 21.44
CA SER A 3 16.06 1.73 20.70
C SER A 3 15.61 0.84 19.54
N THR A 4 14.58 0.04 19.74
CA THR A 4 13.97 -0.75 18.66
C THR A 4 13.41 0.26 17.66
N GLY A 5 14.10 0.42 16.52
CA GLY A 5 13.59 1.23 15.41
C GLY A 5 12.20 0.74 14.99
N ARG A 6 11.32 1.66 14.58
CA ARG A 6 9.99 1.31 14.07
C ARG A 6 10.15 0.59 12.73
N THR A 7 9.60 -0.61 12.62
CA THR A 7 9.45 -1.28 11.31
C THR A 7 8.29 -0.63 10.56
N VAL A 8 8.56 -0.13 9.35
CA VAL A 8 7.54 0.42 8.45
C VAL A 8 7.00 -0.72 7.58
N THR A 9 5.69 -0.86 7.53
CA THR A 9 4.99 -1.91 6.77
C THR A 9 4.44 -1.39 5.45
N ILE A 10 4.57 -2.17 4.38
CA ILE A 10 4.10 -1.81 3.05
C ILE A 10 3.30 -2.95 2.42
N SER A 11 2.21 -2.61 1.72
CA SER A 11 1.43 -3.58 0.95
C SER A 11 0.95 -2.99 -0.38
N PRO A 12 0.96 -3.77 -1.48
CA PRO A 12 0.36 -3.37 -2.75
C PRO A 12 -1.19 -3.40 -2.69
N PHE A 13 -1.78 -3.90 -1.61
CA PHE A 13 -3.22 -3.99 -1.40
C PHE A 13 -3.67 -2.99 -0.33
N SER A 14 -4.85 -2.42 -0.52
CA SER A 14 -5.49 -1.57 0.49
C SER A 14 -5.68 -2.35 1.79
N GLY A 15 -5.30 -1.75 2.92
CA GLY A 15 -5.39 -2.39 4.24
C GLY A 15 -4.79 -1.53 5.36
N ARG A 16 -4.40 -2.17 6.47
CA ARG A 16 -3.92 -1.50 7.69
C ARG A 16 -2.40 -1.25 7.73
N MET A 17 -1.72 -1.38 6.59
CA MET A 17 -0.26 -1.16 6.52
C MET A 17 0.04 0.33 6.53
N ASP A 18 1.24 0.69 7.01
CA ASP A 18 1.72 2.08 7.06
C ASP A 18 1.67 2.75 5.67
N ILE A 19 2.08 2.00 4.64
CA ILE A 19 2.04 2.42 3.23
C ILE A 19 1.18 1.43 2.43
N SER A 20 0.04 1.88 1.92
CA SER A 20 -0.81 1.10 1.03
C SER A 20 -1.79 1.98 0.24
N PRO A 21 -2.34 1.48 -0.89
CA PRO A 21 -3.37 2.19 -1.63
C PRO A 21 -4.60 2.46 -0.76
N GLN A 22 -5.07 3.70 -0.73
CA GLN A 22 -6.28 4.06 0.02
C GLN A 22 -7.53 3.75 -0.81
N GLY A 23 -8.47 3.00 -0.24
CA GLY A 23 -9.77 2.70 -0.83
C GLY A 23 -10.90 3.40 -0.09
N LYS A 24 -11.90 3.92 -0.81
CA LYS A 24 -13.17 4.34 -0.21
C LYS A 24 -14.09 3.13 -0.14
N GLY A 25 -14.14 2.46 1.01
CA GLY A 25 -15.02 1.31 1.23
C GLY A 25 -15.44 1.27 2.70
N GLN A 26 -16.75 1.18 2.94
CA GLN A 26 -17.38 1.34 4.25
C GLN A 26 -17.65 0.00 4.98
N LEU A 27 -17.21 -1.13 4.42
CA LEU A 27 -17.31 -2.44 5.06
C LEU A 27 -15.94 -3.14 5.11
N ASP A 28 -15.46 -3.33 6.33
CA ASP A 28 -14.15 -3.88 6.71
C ASP A 28 -14.18 -5.42 6.75
N PHE A 29 -14.31 -6.09 5.60
CA PHE A 29 -14.06 -7.53 5.51
C PHE A 29 -12.64 -7.79 5.05
N TYR A 30 -11.85 -8.55 5.81
CA TYR A 30 -10.47 -8.89 5.49
C TYR A 30 -10.34 -10.39 5.21
N VAL A 31 -9.48 -10.75 4.26
CA VAL A 31 -9.06 -12.13 4.02
C VAL A 31 -7.54 -12.20 4.14
N THR A 32 -7.04 -13.20 4.86
CA THR A 32 -5.61 -13.45 4.99
C THR A 32 -5.13 -14.31 3.82
N ILE A 33 -4.32 -13.74 2.93
CA ILE A 33 -3.63 -14.46 1.85
C ILE A 33 -2.13 -14.32 2.07
N THR A 34 -1.40 -15.44 2.08
CA THR A 34 0.08 -15.47 2.18
C THR A 34 0.64 -14.53 3.26
N LYS A 35 0.02 -14.50 4.44
CA LYS A 35 0.38 -13.66 5.62
C LYS A 35 0.05 -12.17 5.52
N GLN A 36 -0.76 -11.74 4.55
CA GLN A 36 -1.24 -10.37 4.44
C GLN A 36 -2.76 -10.32 4.66
N ASP A 37 -3.21 -9.38 5.48
CA ASP A 37 -4.63 -9.07 5.64
C ASP A 37 -5.06 -8.12 4.52
N ILE A 38 -5.74 -8.69 3.51
CA ILE A 38 -6.20 -7.95 2.33
C ILE A 38 -7.65 -7.54 2.56
N LEU A 39 -7.94 -6.25 2.42
CA LEU A 39 -9.32 -5.76 2.40
C LEU A 39 -10.07 -6.35 1.20
N LEU A 40 -11.18 -7.05 1.44
CA LEU A 40 -12.08 -7.53 0.39
C LEU A 40 -12.76 -6.33 -0.27
N SER A 41 -12.19 -5.89 -1.38
CA SER A 41 -12.74 -4.86 -2.24
C SER A 41 -12.49 -5.24 -3.69
N MET A 42 -13.37 -4.81 -4.59
CA MET A 42 -13.15 -5.00 -6.03
C MET A 42 -11.79 -4.42 -6.47
N ALA A 43 -11.39 -3.30 -5.86
CA ALA A 43 -10.08 -2.69 -6.11
C ALA A 43 -8.92 -3.63 -5.74
N ASN A 44 -8.97 -4.30 -4.58
CA ASN A 44 -7.93 -5.27 -4.20
C ASN A 44 -7.99 -6.57 -5.00
N LEU A 45 -9.16 -7.02 -5.43
CA LEU A 45 -9.25 -8.18 -6.32
C LEU A 45 -8.60 -7.90 -7.68
N VAL A 46 -8.81 -6.70 -8.24
CA VAL A 46 -8.12 -6.25 -9.46
C VAL A 46 -6.60 -6.19 -9.23
N ARG A 47 -6.15 -5.62 -8.12
CA ARG A 47 -4.71 -5.58 -7.78
C ARG A 47 -4.11 -6.96 -7.59
N LEU A 48 -4.85 -7.90 -6.98
CA LEU A 48 -4.39 -9.28 -6.78
C LEU A 48 -4.23 -9.99 -8.13
N HIS A 49 -5.20 -9.84 -9.03
CA HIS A 49 -5.10 -10.34 -10.39
C HIS A 49 -3.87 -9.74 -11.11
N GLN A 50 -3.64 -8.43 -11.00
CA GLN A 50 -2.48 -7.75 -11.59
C GLN A 50 -1.13 -8.18 -10.99
N ALA A 51 -1.11 -8.63 -9.74
CA ALA A 51 0.09 -9.16 -9.10
C ALA A 51 0.42 -10.58 -9.58
N LEU A 52 -0.61 -11.40 -9.86
CA LEU A 52 -0.45 -12.75 -10.40
C LEU A 52 -0.17 -12.75 -11.91
N PHE A 53 -0.79 -11.82 -12.63
CA PHE A 53 -0.68 -11.68 -14.07
C PHE A 53 -0.30 -10.24 -14.41
N PRO A 54 0.97 -9.99 -14.79
CA PRO A 54 1.46 -8.65 -15.06
C PRO A 54 0.56 -7.90 -16.06
N PRO A 55 0.10 -6.68 -15.72
CA PRO A 55 -0.75 -5.91 -16.62
C PRO A 55 0.09 -5.23 -17.72
N SER A 56 -0.54 -4.43 -18.57
CA SER A 56 0.17 -3.66 -19.59
C SER A 56 1.20 -2.69 -18.97
N LYS A 57 2.23 -2.33 -19.74
CA LYS A 57 3.28 -1.40 -19.31
C LYS A 57 2.72 -0.10 -18.73
N THR A 58 1.70 0.47 -19.38
CA THR A 58 1.03 1.69 -18.92
C THR A 58 0.39 1.52 -17.54
N ILE A 59 -0.20 0.35 -17.25
CA ILE A 59 -0.78 0.07 -15.92
C ILE A 59 0.32 -0.11 -14.89
N MET A 60 1.42 -0.78 -15.25
CA MET A 60 2.58 -0.93 -14.35
C MET A 60 3.20 0.42 -13.99
N GLU A 61 3.36 1.33 -14.96
CA GLU A 61 3.81 2.70 -14.72
C GLU A 61 2.85 3.45 -13.78
N SER A 62 1.54 3.28 -13.95
CA SER A 62 0.55 3.85 -13.02
C SER A 62 0.65 3.26 -11.60
N LEU A 63 0.91 1.95 -11.46
CA LEU A 63 1.13 1.32 -10.15
C LEU A 63 2.38 1.88 -9.47
N TYR A 64 3.47 2.08 -10.21
CA TYR A 64 4.71 2.67 -9.72
C TYR A 64 4.49 4.08 -9.15
N HIS A 65 3.86 4.98 -9.92
CA HIS A 65 3.58 6.35 -9.46
C HIS A 65 2.67 6.38 -8.23
N ARG A 66 1.66 5.50 -8.17
CA ARG A 66 0.79 5.40 -7.00
C ARG A 66 1.54 4.97 -5.74
N GLY A 67 2.46 4.00 -5.85
CA GLY A 67 3.29 3.58 -4.72
C GLY A 67 4.21 4.68 -4.21
N PHE A 68 4.75 5.49 -5.14
CA PHE A 68 5.49 6.71 -4.78
C PHE A 68 4.59 7.68 -4.00
N ASP A 69 3.43 8.04 -4.54
CA ASP A 69 2.50 8.97 -3.89
C ASP A 69 2.05 8.50 -2.50
N ASP A 70 1.79 7.20 -2.33
CA ASP A 70 1.40 6.63 -1.05
C ASP A 70 2.54 6.68 -0.02
N THR A 71 3.79 6.53 -0.48
CA THR A 71 4.98 6.72 0.37
C THR A 71 5.13 8.17 0.80
N ILE A 72 4.97 9.13 -0.12
CA ILE A 72 5.03 10.56 0.19
C ILE A 72 3.96 10.94 1.24
N LYS A 73 2.73 10.46 1.06
CA LYS A 73 1.64 10.68 2.03
C LYS A 73 2.00 10.15 3.42
N PHE A 74 2.59 8.95 3.50
CA PHE A 74 3.02 8.37 4.77
C PHE A 74 4.11 9.22 5.43
N LEU A 75 5.16 9.60 4.69
CA LEU A 75 6.25 10.42 5.21
C LEU A 75 5.76 11.78 5.70
N LEU A 76 4.85 12.44 4.96
CA LEU A 76 4.23 13.69 5.38
C LEU A 76 3.40 13.51 6.65
N LYS A 77 2.59 12.45 6.72
CA LYS A 77 1.76 12.13 7.90
C LYS A 77 2.60 11.90 9.15
N GLU A 78 3.75 11.25 9.03
CA GLU A 78 4.67 10.96 10.15
C GLU A 78 5.65 12.11 10.43
N SER A 79 5.61 13.21 9.65
CA SER A 79 6.58 14.32 9.71
C SER A 79 8.03 13.87 9.46
N TRP A 80 8.21 12.84 8.63
CA TRP A 80 9.52 12.31 8.21
C TRP A 80 9.93 12.79 6.81
N PHE A 81 9.11 13.65 6.20
CA PHE A 81 9.43 14.20 4.89
C PHE A 81 10.38 15.39 5.04
N GLU A 82 11.65 15.16 4.72
CA GLU A 82 12.65 16.23 4.65
C GLU A 82 12.52 16.95 3.31
N TYR A 83 12.19 18.24 3.35
CA TYR A 83 12.46 19.10 2.20
C TYR A 83 13.97 19.24 2.11
N ASN A 84 14.57 18.86 0.97
CA ASN A 84 15.99 19.09 0.74
C ASN A 84 16.31 20.55 1.12
N ALA A 85 17.19 20.72 2.11
CA ALA A 85 17.74 22.00 2.53
C ALA A 85 18.66 22.58 1.44
#